data_AF-A0A2G2XJ31-F1
#
_entry.id   AF-A0A2G2XJ31-F1
#
_cell.length_a   1.000
_cell.length_b   1.000
_cell.length_c   1.000
_cell.angle_alpha   90.00
_cell.angle_beta   90.00
_cell.angle_gamma   90.00
#
_symmetry.space_group_name_H-M   'P 1'
#
loop_
_entity.id
_entity.type
_entity.pdbx_description
1 polymer ?
#
loop_
_entity_poly.entity_id
_entity_poly.type
_entity_poly.pdbx_seq_one_letter_code
_entity_poly.pdbx_strand_id
1 'polypeptide(L)'
;MSLGVEKKIFKEFFEENECIMRLNYYPPFQKPELTLGTGPHYDPTSLTILHKDCVGGLQVFYGNEWRFINTNSNTFVFNIGDTFMVSEFMH
;
A
#
# COMPACT_ATOMS: atom_id res chain seq x y z
N MET A 1 -11.00 -15.06 8.37
CA MET A 1 -10.98 -14.68 9.79
C MET A 1 -10.98 -13.16 9.89
N SER A 2 -11.72 -12.59 10.84
CA SER A 2 -11.62 -11.17 11.23
C SER A 2 -10.80 -11.06 12.53
N LEU A 3 -10.50 -9.84 12.98
CA LEU A 3 -9.67 -9.60 14.18
C LEU A 3 -10.36 -9.92 15.52
N GLY A 4 -11.62 -10.38 15.53
CA GLY A 4 -12.34 -10.73 16.77
C GLY A 4 -12.70 -9.56 17.69
N VAL A 5 -12.41 -8.32 17.28
CA VAL A 5 -12.74 -7.10 18.01
C VAL A 5 -14.10 -6.55 17.62
N GLU A 6 -14.72 -5.77 18.52
CA GLU A 6 -15.96 -5.07 18.23
C GLU A 6 -15.77 -4.02 17.13
N LYS A 7 -16.76 -3.89 16.23
CA LYS A 7 -16.71 -2.91 15.12
C LYS A 7 -16.53 -1.46 15.59
N LYS A 8 -16.99 -1.15 16.81
CA LYS A 8 -16.93 0.19 17.40
C LYS A 8 -15.48 0.66 17.60
N ILE A 9 -14.55 -0.25 17.89
CA ILE A 9 -13.15 0.06 18.19
C ILE A 9 -12.49 0.79 17.01
N PHE A 10 -12.59 0.26 15.80
CA PHE A 10 -12.00 0.94 14.64
C PHE A 10 -12.73 2.23 14.28
N LYS A 11 -14.06 2.28 14.50
CA LYS A 11 -14.83 3.50 14.23
C LYS A 11 -14.37 4.65 15.14
N GLU A 12 -14.18 4.38 16.42
CA GLU A 12 -13.71 5.38 17.40
C GLU A 12 -12.23 5.74 17.16
N PHE A 13 -11.39 4.75 16.88
CA PHE A 13 -9.97 4.98 16.60
C PHE A 13 -9.74 5.91 15.40
N PHE A 14 -10.60 5.85 14.38
CA PHE A 14 -10.53 6.66 13.17
C PHE A 14 -11.55 7.81 13.12
N GLU A 15 -12.15 8.22 14.25
CA GLU A 15 -13.20 9.26 14.25
C GLU A 15 -12.69 10.62 13.75
N GLU A 16 -11.43 10.96 14.05
CA GLU A 16 -10.75 12.19 13.61
C GLU A 16 -9.64 11.89 12.58
N ASN A 17 -9.88 10.96 11.66
CA ASN A 17 -8.86 10.58 10.69
C ASN A 17 -8.53 11.71 9.70
N GLU A 18 -7.26 11.80 9.32
CA GLU A 18 -6.83 12.63 8.20
C GLU A 18 -6.66 11.78 6.93
N CYS A 19 -7.02 12.37 5.79
CA CYS A 19 -6.84 11.76 4.48
C CYS A 19 -5.92 12.62 3.63
N ILE A 20 -4.95 11.99 2.98
CA ILE A 20 -4.12 12.62 1.96
C ILE A 20 -4.37 11.97 0.60
N MET A 21 -4.36 12.78 -0.45
CA MET A 21 -4.40 12.30 -1.83
C MET A 21 -3.05 12.54 -2.49
N ARG A 22 -2.50 11.51 -3.14
CA ARG A 22 -1.28 11.59 -3.94
C ARG A 22 -1.61 11.21 -5.38
N LEU A 23 -1.18 12.05 -6.32
CA LEU A 23 -1.27 11.80 -7.76
C LEU A 23 0.15 11.59 -8.28
N ASN A 24 0.53 10.34 -8.49
CA ASN A 24 1.88 9.99 -8.91
C ASN A 24 1.92 9.91 -10.44
N TYR A 25 2.86 10.64 -11.05
CA TYR A 25 3.16 10.53 -12.49
C TYR A 25 4.59 10.04 -12.65
N TYR A 26 4.73 8.84 -13.22
CA TYR A 26 6.02 8.22 -13.51
C TYR A 26 6.30 8.32 -15.01
N PRO A 27 7.20 9.19 -15.47
CA PRO A 27 7.45 9.38 -16.90
C PRO A 27 8.13 8.15 -17.53
N PRO A 28 7.92 7.88 -18.83
CA PRO A 28 8.66 6.86 -19.55
C PRO A 28 10.17 7.08 -19.46
N PHE A 29 10.93 5.99 -19.34
CA PHE A 29 12.39 6.03 -19.27
C PHE A 29 12.99 5.00 -20.22
N GLN A 30 14.16 5.29 -20.78
CA GLN A 30 14.79 4.44 -21.81
C GLN A 30 15.30 3.09 -21.26
N LYS A 31 15.60 3.03 -19.96
CA LYS A 31 16.10 1.83 -19.27
C LYS A 31 15.32 1.62 -17.96
N PRO A 32 14.01 1.30 -18.04
CA PRO A 32 13.13 1.23 -16.88
C PRO A 32 13.63 0.25 -15.81
N GLU A 33 14.38 -0.77 -16.20
CA GLU A 33 15.03 -1.74 -15.31
C GLU A 33 16.13 -1.16 -14.43
N LEU A 34 16.65 0.03 -14.76
CA LEU A 34 17.70 0.73 -14.01
C LEU A 34 17.16 1.85 -13.12
N THR A 35 15.84 2.02 -13.03
CA THR A 35 15.23 3.08 -12.23
C THR A 35 14.08 2.55 -11.38
N LEU A 36 13.78 3.28 -10.31
CA LEU A 36 12.62 3.03 -9.47
C LEU A 36 11.78 4.30 -9.44
N GLY A 37 10.51 4.20 -9.79
CA GLY A 37 9.58 5.32 -9.66
C GLY A 37 9.43 5.73 -8.19
N THR A 38 9.23 4.74 -7.31
CA THR A 38 9.32 4.90 -5.86
C THR A 38 10.08 3.71 -5.32
N GLY A 39 11.03 3.96 -4.41
CA GLY A 39 11.84 2.89 -3.81
C GLY A 39 11.00 1.97 -2.89
N PRO A 40 11.56 0.81 -2.48
CA PRO A 40 10.94 -0.05 -1.48
C PRO A 40 10.61 0.73 -0.19
N HIS A 41 9.37 0.62 0.28
CA HIS A 41 8.91 1.24 1.52
C HIS A 41 7.68 0.52 2.06
N TYR A 42 7.35 0.82 3.31
CA TYR A 42 6.03 0.58 3.88
C TYR A 42 5.26 1.91 3.91
N ASP A 43 3.93 1.81 3.83
CA ASP A 43 3.08 2.99 3.96
C ASP A 43 2.96 3.35 5.44
N PRO A 44 3.31 4.58 5.86
CA PRO A 44 3.17 4.99 7.26
C PRO A 44 1.70 5.25 7.65
N THR A 45 0.78 5.27 6.68
CA THR A 45 -0.65 5.47 6.88
C THR A 45 -1.31 4.21 7.43
N SER A 46 -2.58 4.30 7.84
CA SER A 46 -3.32 3.12 8.29
C SER A 46 -3.86 2.30 7.12
N LEU A 47 -4.42 2.97 6.12
CA LEU A 47 -4.99 2.36 4.93
C LEU A 47 -4.67 3.24 3.72
N THR A 48 -4.14 2.62 2.66
CA THR A 48 -3.98 3.26 1.36
C THR A 48 -4.94 2.61 0.36
N ILE A 49 -5.72 3.43 -0.34
CA ILE A 49 -6.55 2.99 -1.47
C ILE A 49 -5.90 3.51 -2.74
N LEU A 50 -5.42 2.60 -3.59
CA LEU A 50 -4.67 2.91 -4.79
C LEU A 50 -5.44 2.49 -6.04
N HIS A 51 -5.68 3.45 -6.92
CA HIS A 51 -6.05 3.19 -8.31
C HIS A 51 -4.81 3.36 -9.18
N LYS A 52 -4.61 2.44 -10.13
CA LYS A 52 -3.48 2.50 -11.06
C LYS A 52 -3.96 2.36 -12.50
N ASP A 53 -3.14 2.86 -13.42
CA ASP A 53 -3.38 2.71 -14.85
C ASP A 53 -3.05 1.29 -15.36
N CYS A 54 -3.11 1.12 -16.68
CA CYS A 54 -2.81 -0.12 -17.36
C CYS A 54 -1.30 -0.36 -17.62
N VAL A 55 -0.42 0.60 -17.31
CA VAL A 55 1.03 0.48 -17.55
C VAL A 55 1.67 -0.46 -16.54
N GLY A 56 1.16 -0.50 -15.31
CA GLY A 56 1.66 -1.39 -14.25
C GLY A 56 2.79 -0.75 -13.41
N GLY A 57 3.75 -1.56 -12.98
CA GLY A 57 4.90 -1.10 -12.18
C GLY A 57 4.78 -1.28 -10.66
N LEU A 58 3.57 -1.46 -10.12
CA LEU A 58 3.41 -1.77 -8.70
C LEU A 58 3.88 -3.20 -8.38
N GLN A 59 4.77 -3.31 -7.41
CA GLN A 59 5.26 -4.59 -6.89
C GLN A 59 5.14 -4.62 -5.36
N VAL A 60 4.96 -5.81 -4.81
CA VAL A 60 5.03 -6.09 -3.37
C VAL A 60 6.11 -7.12 -3.10
N PHE A 61 6.80 -6.99 -1.97
CA PHE A 61 7.78 -7.97 -1.54
C PHE A 61 7.11 -9.01 -0.63
N TYR A 62 7.05 -10.26 -1.08
CA TYR A 62 6.41 -11.35 -0.33
C TYR A 62 7.10 -12.68 -0.64
N GLY A 63 7.41 -13.46 0.40
CA GLY A 63 8.07 -14.76 0.21
C GLY A 63 9.51 -14.65 -0.29
N ASN A 64 10.23 -13.59 0.13
CA ASN A 64 11.59 -13.27 -0.28
C ASN A 64 11.76 -12.95 -1.77
N GLU A 65 10.69 -12.47 -2.42
CA GLU A 65 10.70 -12.08 -3.82
C GLU A 65 9.76 -10.90 -4.09
N TRP A 66 10.07 -10.14 -5.14
CA TRP A 66 9.21 -9.07 -5.64
C TRP A 66 8.16 -9.65 -6.59
N ARG A 67 6.89 -9.36 -6.32
CA ARG A 67 5.74 -9.82 -7.12
C ARG A 67 4.97 -8.64 -7.67
N PHE A 68 4.64 -8.69 -8.97
CA PHE A 68 3.78 -7.68 -9.58
C PHE A 68 2.34 -7.79 -9.09
N ILE A 69 1.73 -6.64 -8.82
CA ILE A 69 0.31 -6.56 -8.54
C ILE A 69 -0.43 -6.32 -9.85
N ASN A 70 -1.04 -7.39 -10.38
CA ASN A 70 -1.86 -7.31 -11.57
C ASN A 70 -3.29 -6.89 -11.20
N THR A 71 -3.74 -5.76 -11.75
CA THR A 71 -5.11 -5.26 -11.57
C THR A 71 -5.65 -4.82 -12.92
N ASN A 72 -6.96 -4.94 -13.11
CA ASN A 72 -7.66 -4.32 -14.24
C ASN A 72 -8.08 -2.87 -13.90
N SER A 73 -8.59 -2.14 -14.89
CA SER A 73 -9.00 -0.73 -14.77
C SER A 73 -10.10 -0.48 -13.73
N ASN A 74 -10.82 -1.52 -13.31
CA ASN A 74 -11.99 -1.43 -12.43
C ASN A 74 -11.68 -1.95 -11.02
N THR A 75 -10.39 -2.03 -10.65
CA THR A 75 -9.95 -2.56 -9.36
C THR A 75 -9.16 -1.52 -8.59
N PHE A 76 -9.39 -1.47 -7.28
CA PHE A 76 -8.55 -0.73 -6.34
C PHE A 76 -7.66 -1.70 -5.56
N VAL A 77 -6.42 -1.30 -5.32
CA VAL A 77 -5.54 -1.98 -4.38
C VAL A 77 -5.75 -1.35 -3.00
N PHE A 78 -5.98 -2.18 -1.99
CA PHE A 78 -6.01 -1.75 -0.60
C PHE A 78 -4.72 -2.23 0.07
N ASN A 79 -3.92 -1.30 0.56
CA ASN A 79 -2.72 -1.60 1.33
C ASN A 79 -2.95 -1.25 2.81
N ILE A 80 -2.57 -2.16 3.69
CA ILE A 80 -2.58 -1.95 5.14
C ILE A 80 -1.19 -1.44 5.50
N GLY A 81 -1.13 -0.23 6.06
CA GLY A 81 0.14 0.37 6.42
C GLY A 81 0.52 0.14 7.87
N ASP A 82 1.58 0.83 8.30
CA ASP A 82 2.31 0.56 9.54
C ASP A 82 1.48 0.77 10.81
N THR A 83 0.37 1.52 10.75
CA THR A 83 -0.54 1.68 11.92
C THR A 83 -1.01 0.33 12.47
N PHE A 84 -1.19 -0.66 11.60
CA PHE A 84 -1.64 -2.00 12.00
C PHE A 84 -0.50 -3.01 12.14
N MET A 85 0.75 -2.58 11.90
CA MET A 85 1.90 -3.46 12.06
C MET A 85 2.26 -3.54 13.54
N VAL A 86 2.30 -4.76 14.07
CA VAL A 86 2.90 -5.04 15.38
C VAL A 86 4.36 -5.37 15.12
N SER A 87 5.27 -4.48 15.49
CA SER A 87 6.68 -4.85 15.57
C SER A 87 6.88 -5.70 16.83
N GLU A 88 7.32 -6.95 16.66
CA GLU A 88 7.98 -7.64 17.75
C GLU A 88 9.27 -6.86 18.02
N PHE A 89 9.28 -6.03 19.05
CA PHE A 89 10.52 -5.71 19.74
C PHE A 89 11.03 -7.02 20.34
N MET A 90 11.85 -7.74 19.58
CA MET A 90 12.67 -8.80 20.15
C MET A 90 13.62 -8.15 21.17
N HIS A 91 13.65 -8.74 22.36
CA HIS A 91 14.68 -8.53 23.37
C HIS A 91 16.09 -8.71 22.79
#